data_AF-A0A534GHQ6-F1
#
_entry.id   AF-A0A534GHQ6-F1
#
_cell.length_a   1.000
_cell.length_b   1.000
_cell.length_c   1.000
_cell.angle_alpha   90.00
_cell.angle_beta   90.00
_cell.angle_gamma   90.00
#
_symmetry.space_group_name_H-M   'P 1'
#
loop_
_entity.id
_entity.type
_entity.pdbx_description
1 polymer ?
#
loop_
_entity_poly.entity_id
_entity_poly.type
_entity_poly.pdbx_seq_one_letter_code
_entity_poly.pdbx_strand_id
1 'polypeptide(L)' 'MSRTNSALSAHQRYLDVFKVIEQRDREMAGIFDDPKRSNALAMLARVRLAGLLTEDEFSGLSPETRGAIQLLLGAG' A
#
# COMPACT_ATOMS: atom_id res chain seq x y z
N MET A 1 -7.79 20.81 -38.01
CA MET A 1 -7.75 20.34 -36.61
C MET A 1 -7.17 21.45 -35.75
N SER A 2 -7.94 21.94 -34.76
CA SER A 2 -7.62 23.18 -34.02
C SER A 2 -6.72 22.90 -32.81
N ARG A 3 -5.67 23.72 -32.65
CA ARG A 3 -4.55 23.56 -31.69
C ARG A 3 -4.98 23.55 -30.21
N THR A 4 -6.15 24.10 -29.92
CA THR A 4 -6.77 24.13 -28.58
C THR A 4 -7.34 22.77 -28.15
N ASN A 5 -7.89 21.98 -29.08
CA ASN A 5 -8.43 20.65 -28.76
C ASN A 5 -7.30 19.65 -28.43
N SER A 6 -6.14 19.77 -29.10
CA SER A 6 -4.96 18.97 -28.77
C SER A 6 -4.36 19.33 -27.40
N ALA A 7 -4.37 20.60 -27.00
CA ALA A 7 -3.86 21.03 -25.70
C ALA A 7 -4.74 20.54 -24.54
N LEU A 8 -6.07 20.64 -24.68
CA LEU A 8 -7.01 20.05 -23.71
C LEU A 8 -6.82 18.53 -23.59
N SER A 9 -6.56 17.83 -24.71
CA SER A 9 -6.25 16.40 -24.68
C SER A 9 -4.95 16.08 -23.95
N ALA A 10 -3.93 16.93 -24.04
CA ALA A 10 -2.65 16.72 -23.37
C ALA A 10 -2.76 16.97 -21.87
N HIS A 11 -3.49 18.02 -21.47
CA HIS A 11 -3.79 18.30 -20.08
C HIS A 11 -4.62 17.17 -19.44
N GLN A 12 -5.63 16.66 -20.14
CA GLN A 12 -6.44 15.55 -19.64
C GLN A 12 -5.59 14.29 -19.41
N ARG A 13 -4.74 13.93 -20.38
CA ARG A 13 -3.81 12.79 -20.22
C ARG A 13 -2.88 12.96 -19.02
N TYR A 14 -2.39 14.17 -18.77
CA TYR A 14 -1.59 14.46 -17.58
C TYR A 14 -2.39 14.23 -16.30
N LEU A 15 -3.63 14.74 -16.23
CA LEU A 15 -4.49 14.57 -15.05
C LEU A 15 -4.82 13.10 -14.78
N ASP A 16 -5.03 12.31 -15.84
CA ASP A 16 -5.31 10.89 -15.70
C ASP A 16 -4.11 10.14 -15.09
N VAL A 17 -2.88 10.43 -15.54
CA VAL A 17 -1.66 9.87 -14.94
C VAL A 17 -1.47 10.36 -13.51
N PHE A 18 -1.69 11.65 -13.25
CA PHE A 18 -1.55 12.24 -11.92
C PHE A 18 -2.46 11.55 -10.90
N LYS A 19 -3.73 11.31 -11.26
CA LYS A 19 -4.69 10.59 -10.41
C LYS A 19 -4.27 9.16 -10.11
N VAL A 20 -3.67 8.46 -11.07
CA VAL A 20 -3.14 7.11 -10.85
C VAL A 20 -2.00 7.15 -9.84
N ILE A 21 -1.07 8.10 -9.96
CA ILE A 21 0.05 8.25 -9.03
C ILE A 21 -0.46 8.57 -7.62
N GLU A 22 -1.36 9.56 -7.49
CA GLU A 22 -1.94 9.95 -6.20
C GLU A 22 -2.71 8.81 -5.54
N GLN A 23 -3.40 7.98 -6.33
CA GLN A 23 -4.09 6.81 -5.80
C GLN A 23 -3.10 5.75 -5.28
N ARG A 24 -2.03 5.46 -6.03
CA ARG A 24 -0.99 4.51 -5.61
C ARG A 24 -0.22 5.01 -4.38
N ASP A 25 0.05 6.31 -4.31
CA ASP A 25 0.69 6.94 -3.16
C ASP A 25 -0.11 6.74 -1.87
N ARG A 26 -1.43 7.00 -1.92
CA ARG A 26 -2.33 6.77 -0.79
C ARG A 26 -2.40 5.30 -0.36
N GLU A 27 -2.34 4.36 -1.31
CA GLU A 27 -2.29 2.93 -1.02
C GLU A 27 -0.98 2.55 -0.32
N MET A 28 0.16 3.05 -0.79
CA MET A 28 1.46 2.82 -0.15
C MET A 28 1.54 3.44 1.25
N ALA A 29 1.04 4.67 1.41
CA ALA A 29 0.97 5.36 2.69
C ALA A 29 0.17 4.53 3.71
N GLY A 30 -0.98 3.97 3.30
CA GLY A 30 -1.77 3.08 4.14
C GLY A 30 -1.02 1.84 4.65
N ILE A 31 0.01 1.39 3.92
CA ILE A 31 0.81 0.22 4.27
C ILE A 31 2.04 0.59 5.10
N PHE A 32 2.76 1.66 4.73
CA PHE A 32 4.12 1.94 5.22
C PHE A 32 4.26 3.18 6.10
N ASP A 33 3.26 4.07 6.17
CA ASP A 33 3.37 5.28 6.99
C ASP A 33 3.28 4.98 8.49
N ASP A 34 3.88 5.87 9.29
CA ASP A 34 3.95 5.82 10.76
C ASP A 34 4.63 4.55 11.34
N PRO A 35 5.94 4.31 11.06
CA PRO A 35 6.70 3.16 11.56
C PRO A 35 7.10 3.32 13.03
N LYS A 36 6.11 3.40 13.91
CA LYS A 36 6.29 3.44 15.37
C LYS A 36 6.08 2.06 15.97
N ARG A 37 6.77 1.75 17.07
CA ARG A 37 6.64 0.47 17.78
C ARG A 37 5.20 0.11 18.11
N SER A 38 4.38 1.10 18.50
CA SER A 38 2.96 0.92 18.80
C SER A 38 2.10 0.53 17.59
N ASN A 39 2.55 0.80 16.37
CA ASN A 39 1.85 0.49 15.11
C ASN A 39 2.51 -0.68 14.34
N ALA A 40 3.67 -1.18 14.79
CA ALA A 40 4.47 -2.15 14.03
C ALA A 40 3.72 -3.45 13.70
N LEU A 41 2.93 -3.99 14.63
CA LEU A 41 2.12 -5.20 14.37
C LEU A 41 1.03 -4.96 13.33
N ALA A 42 0.33 -3.83 13.42
CA ALA A 42 -0.68 -3.46 12.44
C ALA A 42 -0.06 -3.17 11.07
N MET A 43 1.12 -2.54 11.02
CA MET A 43 1.89 -2.35 9.80
C MET A 43 2.28 -3.68 9.16
N LEU A 44 2.86 -4.62 9.92
CA LEU A 44 3.21 -5.95 9.41
C LEU A 44 1.97 -6.72 8.90
N ALA A 45 0.82 -6.59 9.58
CA ALA A 45 -0.43 -7.17 9.11
C ALA A 45 -0.87 -6.56 7.76
N ARG A 46 -0.77 -5.24 7.57
CA ARG A 46 -1.08 -4.59 6.28
C ARG A 46 -0.13 -5.01 5.17
N VAL A 47 1.17 -5.08 5.43
CA VAL A 47 2.19 -5.57 4.48
C VAL A 47 1.87 -7.01 4.06
N ARG A 48 1.49 -7.88 5.03
CA ARG A 48 1.09 -9.26 4.75
C ARG A 48 -0.19 -9.34 3.92
N LEU A 49 -1.22 -8.56 4.27
CA LEU A 49 -2.48 -8.50 3.53
C LEU A 49 -2.29 -8.02 2.09
N ALA A 50 -1.35 -7.09 1.88
CA ALA A 50 -0.97 -6.59 0.56
C ALA A 50 -0.12 -7.59 -0.25
N GLY A 51 0.23 -8.75 0.31
CA GLY A 51 1.08 -9.75 -0.36
C GLY A 51 2.55 -9.32 -0.50
N LEU A 52 2.98 -8.32 0.27
CA LEU A 52 4.33 -7.75 0.22
C LEU A 52 5.29 -8.41 1.21
N LEU A 53 4.77 -9.28 2.08
CA LEU A 53 5.57 -10.08 3.01
C LEU A 53 5.63 -11.52 2.50
N THR A 54 6.82 -11.95 2.07
CA THR A 54 7.03 -13.31 1.58
C THR A 54 6.77 -14.35 2.67
N GLU A 55 6.58 -15.61 2.29
CA GLU A 55 6.40 -16.68 3.26
C GLU A 55 7.65 -16.88 4.12
N ASP A 56 8.84 -16.81 3.53
CA ASP A 56 10.10 -16.96 4.24
C ASP A 56 10.31 -15.84 5.27
N GLU A 57 10.07 -14.57 4.89
CA GLU A 57 10.15 -13.44 5.82
C GLU A 57 9.11 -13.54 6.94
N PHE A 58 7.88 -13.96 6.62
CA PHE A 58 6.85 -14.17 7.62
C PHE A 58 7.24 -15.29 8.58
N SER A 59 7.73 -16.42 8.07
CA SER A 59 8.15 -17.58 8.87
C SER A 59 9.33 -17.28 9.80
N GLY A 60 10.18 -16.32 9.43
CA GLY A 60 11.29 -15.83 10.25
C GLY A 60 10.88 -15.00 11.46
N LEU A 61 9.62 -14.56 11.53
CA LEU A 61 9.09 -13.85 12.70
C LEU A 61 8.82 -14.82 13.86
N SER A 62 8.94 -14.29 15.09
CA SER A 62 8.66 -15.08 16.29
C SER A 62 7.21 -15.63 16.27
N PRO A 63 6.95 -16.81 16.86
CA PRO A 63 5.61 -17.37 16.94
C PRO A 63 4.59 -16.38 17.51
N GLU A 64 4.97 -15.63 18.54
CA GLU A 64 4.12 -14.61 19.19
C GLU A 64 3.75 -13.49 18.21
N THR A 65 4.73 -13.03 17.43
CA THR A 65 4.53 -11.97 16.44
C THR A 65 3.63 -12.43 15.30
N ARG A 66 3.84 -13.65 14.79
CA ARG A 66 2.99 -14.25 13.76
C ARG A 66 1.55 -14.43 14.25
N GLY A 67 1.37 -14.92 15.47
CA GLY A 67 0.03 -15.06 16.07
C GLY A 67 -0.68 -13.72 16.23
N ALA A 68 0.01 -12.67 16.67
CA ALA A 68 -0.56 -11.33 16.76
C ALA A 68 -0.98 -10.77 15.39
N ILE A 69 -0.18 -11.00 14.35
CA ILE A 69 -0.52 -10.61 12.97
C ILE A 69 -1.76 -11.37 12.49
N GLN A 70 -1.84 -12.68 12.72
CA GLN A 70 -2.98 -13.51 12.33
C GLN A 70 -4.29 -13.07 13.01
N LEU A 71 -4.23 -12.77 14.30
CA LEU A 71 -5.37 -12.20 15.05
C LEU A 71 -5.85 -10.88 14.45
N LEU A 72 -4.94 -9.97 14.07
CA LEU A 72 -5.29 -8.71 13.42
C LEU A 72 -5.92 -8.90 12.03
N LEU A 73 -5.58 -9.98 11.34
CA LEU A 73 -6.15 -10.34 10.03
C LEU A 73 -7.49 -11.09 10.14
N GLY A 74 -7.94 -11.44 11.35
CA GLY A 74 -9.14 -12.25 11.56
C GLY A 74 -8.99 -13.72 11.12
N ALA A 75 -7.75 -14.17 10.91
CA ALA A 75 -7.43 -15.57 10.66
C ALA A 75 -7.10 -16.23 12.00
N GLY A 76 -8.15 -16.70 12.70
CA GLY A 76 -8.03 -17.51 13.91
C GLY A 76 -7.97 -18.99 13.59
#